data_AF-A0A353INT5-F1
#
_entry.id   AF-A0A353INT5-F1
#
_cell.length_a   1.000
_cell.length_b   1.000
_cell.length_c   1.000
_cell.angle_alpha   90.00
_cell.angle_beta   90.00
_cell.angle_gamma   90.00
#
_symmetry.space_group_name_H-M   'P 1'
#
loop_
_entity.id
_entity.type
_entity.pdbx_description
1 polymer ?
#
loop_
_entity_poly.entity_id
_entity_poly.type
_entity_poly.pdbx_seq_one_letter_code
_entity_poly.pdbx_strand_id
1 'polypeptide(L)' 'NREVKRIATHLGLSVNRLIRTSFGPFALGDLAVGAADEVKRKVIAEQLGADVARTLDVKS' A
#
# COMPACT_ATOMS: atom_id res chain seq x y z
N ASN A 1 -11.15 8.75 -3.56
CA ASN A 1 -9.99 9.07 -2.68
C ASN A 1 -10.16 10.37 -1.86
N ARG A 2 -11.30 10.55 -1.17
CA ARG A 2 -11.53 11.65 -0.20
C ARG A 2 -12.39 11.21 0.99
N GLU A 3 -12.63 9.91 1.10
CA GLU A 3 -13.62 9.35 2.02
C GLU A 3 -13.20 9.49 3.47
N VAL A 4 -11.92 9.23 3.77
CA VAL A 4 -11.32 9.49 5.09
C VAL A 4 -11.51 10.95 5.52
N LYS A 5 -11.25 11.90 4.62
CA LYS A 5 -11.45 13.33 4.91
C LYS A 5 -12.94 13.65 5.11
N ARG A 6 -13.83 13.09 4.29
CA ARG A 6 -15.28 13.27 4.44
C ARG A 6 -15.74 12.79 5.81
N ILE A 7 -15.39 11.57 6.20
CA ILE A 7 -15.78 11.00 7.50
C ILE A 7 -15.25 11.85 8.65
N ALA A 8 -13.97 12.25 8.60
CA ALA A 8 -13.40 13.13 9.62
C ALA A 8 -14.16 14.45 9.76
N THR A 9 -14.54 15.08 8.64
CA THR A 9 -15.35 16.31 8.66
C THR A 9 -16.74 16.10 9.24
N HIS A 10 -17.39 14.96 8.99
CA HIS A 10 -18.69 14.64 9.61
C HIS A 10 -18.59 14.50 11.13
N LEU A 11 -17.39 14.18 11.65
CA LEU A 11 -17.09 14.13 13.08
C LEU A 11 -16.59 15.47 13.65
N GLY A 12 -16.62 16.55 12.86
CA GLY A 12 -16.12 17.88 13.26
C GLY A 12 -14.60 18.00 13.30
N LEU A 13 -13.86 17.04 12.72
CA LEU A 13 -12.41 17.03 12.72
C LEU A 13 -11.86 17.58 11.40
N SER A 14 -10.73 18.29 11.48
CA SER A 14 -9.96 18.73 10.32
C SER A 14 -8.74 17.83 10.09
N VAL A 15 -8.51 17.45 8.84
CA VAL A 15 -7.36 16.60 8.46
C VAL A 15 -6.24 17.49 7.93
N ASN A 16 -5.23 17.75 8.74
CA ASN A 16 -4.03 18.50 8.34
C ASN A 16 -3.14 17.65 7.41
N ARG A 17 -2.84 16.41 7.82
CA ARG A 17 -2.00 15.48 7.07
C ARG A 17 -2.67 14.11 6.95
N LEU A 18 -2.74 13.58 5.74
CA LEU A 18 -3.20 12.23 5.45
C LEU A 18 -2.07 11.47 4.76
N ILE A 19 -1.49 10.50 5.44
CA ILE A 19 -0.43 9.64 4.91
C ILE A 19 -1.00 8.23 4.79
N ARG A 20 -0.79 7.62 3.62
CA ARG A 20 -1.06 6.21 3.44
C ARG A 20 0.21 5.43 3.77
N THR A 21 0.16 4.62 4.82
CA THR A 21 1.30 3.82 5.29
C THR A 21 1.36 2.43 4.65
N SER A 22 0.25 1.95 4.08
CA SER A 22 0.20 0.68 3.36
C SER A 22 -0.82 0.73 2.23
N PHE A 23 -0.62 -0.14 1.24
CA PHE A 23 -1.57 -0.40 0.18
C PHE A 23 -1.75 -1.91 0.03
N GLY A 24 -2.90 -2.41 0.47
CA GLY A 24 -3.12 -3.85 0.60
C GLY A 24 -2.03 -4.47 1.51
N PRO A 25 -1.33 -5.53 1.07
CA PRO A 25 -0.30 -6.18 1.85
C PRO A 25 1.06 -5.46 1.84
N PHE A 26 1.21 -4.38 1.06
CA PHE A 26 2.49 -3.69 0.92
C PHE A 26 2.56 -2.50 1.87
N ALA A 27 3.54 -2.52 2.79
CA ALA A 27 3.81 -1.43 3.71
C ALA A 27 4.85 -0.46 3.12
N LEU A 28 4.74 0.82 3.46
CA LEU A 28 5.70 1.87 3.10
C LEU A 28 7.05 1.68 3.81
N GLY A 29 7.04 1.13 5.04
CA GLY A 29 8.25 0.93 5.83
C GLY A 29 8.99 2.25 6.10
N ASP A 30 10.33 2.18 6.06
CA ASP A 30 11.23 3.30 6.34
C ASP A 30 11.62 4.09 5.07
N LEU A 31 10.80 4.00 4.02
CA LEU A 31 11.08 4.67 2.75
C LEU A 31 11.07 6.19 2.92
N ALA A 32 12.14 6.84 2.47
CA ALA A 32 12.25 8.29 2.52
C ALA A 32 11.16 8.98 1.67
N VAL A 33 10.82 10.22 2.02
CA VAL A 33 9.83 11.00 1.27
C VAL A 33 10.29 11.18 -0.18
N GLY A 34 9.44 10.79 -1.12
CA GLY A 34 9.73 10.87 -2.56
C GLY A 34 10.59 9.73 -3.11
N ALA A 35 11.08 8.83 -2.26
CA ALA A 35 11.76 7.62 -2.71
C ALA A 35 10.75 6.55 -3.17
N ALA A 36 11.23 5.61 -3.97
CA ALA A 36 10.52 4.42 -4.40
C ALA A 36 11.47 3.23 -4.28
N ASP A 37 10.94 2.07 -3.92
CA ASP A 37 11.68 0.81 -3.89
C ASP A 37 10.87 -0.28 -4.60
N GLU A 38 11.57 -1.19 -5.28
CA GLU A 38 10.93 -2.28 -6.01
C GLU A 38 10.52 -3.37 -5.03
N VAL A 39 9.25 -3.78 -5.09
CA VAL A 39 8.79 -4.92 -4.31
C VAL A 39 9.35 -6.20 -4.92
N LYS A 40 10.11 -6.96 -4.13
CA LYS A 40 10.66 -8.25 -4.57
C LYS A 40 9.56 -9.16 -5.11
N ARG A 41 9.75 -9.75 -6.29
CA ARG A 41 8.76 -10.60 -6.96
C ARG A 41 8.23 -11.74 -6.07
N LYS A 42 9.09 -12.34 -5.25
CA LYS A 42 8.72 -13.36 -4.25
C LYS A 42 7.67 -12.86 -3.26
N VAL A 43 7.84 -11.64 -2.74
CA VAL A 43 6.89 -11.02 -1.81
C VAL A 43 5.57 -10.73 -2.52
N ILE A 44 5.61 -10.29 -3.77
CA ILE A 44 4.39 -10.07 -4.57
C ILE A 44 3.61 -11.37 -4.73
N ALA A 45 4.29 -12.45 -5.10
CA ALA A 45 3.71 -13.79 -5.27
C ALA A 45 3.08 -14.31 -3.96
N GLU A 46 3.78 -14.20 -2.83
CA GLU A 46 3.30 -14.62 -1.52
C GLU A 46 2.09 -13.82 -1.04
N GLN A 47 2.08 -12.51 -1.27
CA GLN A 47 1.06 -11.61 -0.74
C GLN A 47 -0.19 -11.48 -1.62
N LEU A 48 -0.08 -11.70 -2.92
CA LEU A 48 -1.18 -11.57 -3.88
C LEU A 48 -1.73 -12.91 -4.40
N GLY A 49 -1.09 -14.02 -4.07
CA GLY A 49 -1.58 -15.37 -4.36
C GLY A 49 -1.12 -15.96 -5.70
N ALA A 50 -1.58 -17.18 -5.96
CA ALA A 50 -1.03 -18.09 -6.97
C ALA A 50 -1.12 -17.59 -8.42
N ASP A 51 -2.18 -16.84 -8.78
CA ASP A 51 -2.35 -16.35 -10.15
C ASP A 51 -1.37 -15.22 -10.50
N VAL A 52 -1.08 -14.35 -9.53
CA VAL A 52 -0.05 -13.31 -9.68
C VAL A 52 1.34 -13.93 -9.69
N ALA A 53 1.59 -14.92 -8.84
CA ALA A 53 2.84 -15.67 -8.83
C ALA A 53 3.16 -16.31 -10.19
N ARG A 54 2.15 -16.94 -10.82
CA ARG A 54 2.26 -17.57 -12.14
C ARG A 54 2.56 -16.57 -13.25
N THR A 55 1.98 -15.37 -13.19
CA THR A 55 2.20 -14.31 -14.18
C THR A 55 3.61 -13.70 -14.07
N LEU A 56 4.20 -13.71 -12.87
CA LEU A 56 5.51 -13.12 -12.60
C LEU A 56 6.68 -14.12 -12.76
N ASP A 57 6.41 -15.36 -13.22
CA ASP A 57 7.37 -16.46 -13.36
C ASP A 57 8.22 -16.69 -12.09
N VAL A 58 7.61 -16.48 -10.93
CA VAL A 58 8.27 -16.73 -9.65
C VAL A 58 8.04 -18.19 -9.29
N LYS A 59 9.12 -18.98 -9.23
CA LYS A 59 9.05 -20.34 -8.66
C LYS A 59 8.54 -20.23 -7.23
N SER A 60 7.33 -20.77 -7.02
CA SER A 60 6.71 -20.98 -5.70
C SER A 60 7.60 -21.83 -4.81
#